data_AF-A0A291GD95-F1
#
_entry.id   AF-A0A291GD95-F1
#
_cell.length_a   1.000
_cell.length_b   1.000
_cell.length_c   1.000
_cell.angle_alpha   90.00
_cell.angle_beta   90.00
_cell.angle_gamma   90.00
#
_symmetry.space_group_name_H-M   'P 1'
#
loop_
_entity.id
_entity.type
_entity.pdbx_description
1 polymer ?
#
loop_
_entity_poly.entity_id
_entity_poly.type
_entity_poly.pdbx_seq_one_letter_code
_entity_poly.pdbx_strand_id
1 'polypeptide(L)'
;MTLQYSDAHMAEKADEAAFDIEELFFSRTDARGVIAAGNEVFRRISGYSWDELVGAPHKIIRHSDMPKGVFYILWERIKQGMATGAYVKNRAKDGRYYWVYAVVSPIEGGFVSVRMKPTSATFEGAKAAYKAFLKLEQSEGLSPEESAAAIRARLKDLGFPNYGAYSSYAIAQEMSARDAALSRMEDGRLRSLKELLPTLVELDKEQQALFAAFAKIRGIPSNMRIVASRLEPAGGPISAISQNYRLMSDEVTNHLGGFRVENGTRSLSESVMLRIYRGLFMMAASRLQREVKEVSMAALGKHAEQDGFQTEVEILTTMLDDYMIESGSVLVSVFNDVTALTRSAKDLRQLVTGLDSIRVLCRVEAGRLGAQSASLMPVINQLDTFHVEIDATLERIMSLAERIKGLVEAAMPRTFNGSLHYHSATGALSR
;
A
#
# COMPACT_ATOMS: atom_id res chain seq x y z
N MET A 1 -4.84 -2.44 39.82
CA MET A 1 -5.06 -1.29 40.71
C MET A 1 -5.73 -0.20 39.90
N THR A 2 -7.04 -0.08 40.06
CA THR A 2 -7.93 0.74 39.22
C THR A 2 -7.85 2.18 39.71
N LEU A 3 -7.07 3.02 39.04
CA LEU A 3 -7.06 4.46 39.31
C LEU A 3 -8.33 5.06 38.70
N GLN A 4 -9.35 5.24 39.54
CA GLN A 4 -10.48 6.14 39.29
C GLN A 4 -9.93 7.57 39.17
N TYR A 5 -9.82 8.06 37.94
CA TYR A 5 -9.72 9.50 37.69
C TYR A 5 -11.14 10.06 37.73
N SER A 6 -11.35 11.11 38.53
CA SER A 6 -12.61 11.84 38.47
C SER A 6 -12.72 12.51 37.10
N ASP A 7 -13.78 12.19 36.37
CA ASP A 7 -14.21 12.93 35.20
C ASP A 7 -14.68 14.31 35.69
N ALA A 8 -13.73 15.24 35.85
CA ALA A 8 -14.06 16.65 35.83
C ALA A 8 -14.61 16.94 34.43
N HIS A 9 -15.94 16.99 34.31
CA HIS A 9 -16.66 17.42 33.11
C HIS A 9 -16.26 18.87 32.77
N MET A 10 -15.13 19.02 32.06
CA MET A 10 -14.77 20.26 31.39
C MET A 10 -15.78 20.46 30.26
N ALA A 11 -16.49 21.59 30.30
CA ALA A 11 -17.52 21.90 29.30
C ALA A 11 -16.91 21.96 27.90
N GLU A 12 -17.40 21.14 26.98
CA GLU A 12 -16.97 21.15 25.58
C GLU A 12 -17.51 22.41 24.89
N LYS A 13 -16.62 23.15 24.23
CA LYS A 13 -16.98 24.30 23.41
C LYS A 13 -17.07 23.89 21.94
N ALA A 14 -18.03 24.46 21.24
CA ALA A 14 -18.20 24.24 19.79
C ALA A 14 -17.17 25.00 18.94
N ASP A 15 -16.34 25.87 19.55
CA ASP A 15 -15.36 26.67 18.83
C ASP A 15 -14.05 25.90 18.61
N GLU A 16 -13.48 26.02 17.41
CA GLU A 16 -12.18 25.46 17.08
C GLU A 16 -11.04 26.35 17.62
N ALA A 17 -10.03 25.75 18.24
CA ALA A 17 -8.80 26.42 18.61
C ALA A 17 -8.03 26.77 17.32
N ALA A 18 -7.81 28.06 17.12
CA ALA A 18 -7.14 28.56 15.92
C ALA A 18 -5.66 28.15 15.90
N PHE A 19 -5.25 27.57 14.78
CA PHE A 19 -3.84 27.41 14.39
C PHE A 19 -3.75 27.42 12.86
N ASP A 20 -2.66 27.98 12.33
CA ASP A 20 -2.52 28.25 10.90
C ASP A 20 -2.04 27.02 10.13
N ILE A 21 -2.19 27.07 8.80
CA ILE A 21 -1.80 25.95 7.94
C ILE A 21 -0.28 25.73 8.00
N GLU A 22 0.53 26.76 8.16
CA GLU A 22 1.99 26.70 8.29
C GLU A 22 2.43 26.03 9.58
N GLU A 23 1.60 26.07 10.63
CA GLU A 23 1.98 25.59 11.95
C GLU A 23 2.03 24.06 11.99
N LEU A 24 3.19 23.55 12.36
CA LEU A 24 3.43 22.15 12.63
C LEU A 24 3.75 21.98 14.10
N PHE A 25 3.20 20.92 14.69
CA PHE A 25 3.55 20.57 16.05
C PHE A 25 3.79 19.10 16.22
N PHE A 26 4.65 18.79 17.18
CA PHE A 26 4.95 17.42 17.53
C PHE A 26 4.92 17.20 19.02
N SER A 27 4.80 15.93 19.39
CA SER A 27 5.03 15.46 20.74
C SER A 27 5.77 14.14 20.68
N ARG A 28 6.71 13.93 21.60
CA ARG A 28 7.37 12.66 21.84
C ARG A 28 6.82 12.04 23.12
N THR A 29 6.59 10.75 23.12
CA THR A 29 6.13 9.98 24.27
C THR A 29 7.08 8.82 24.56
N ASP A 30 7.02 8.27 25.77
CA ASP A 30 7.58 6.95 26.08
C ASP A 30 6.73 5.83 25.42
N ALA A 31 7.16 4.57 25.60
CA ALA A 31 6.49 3.38 25.07
C ALA A 31 5.07 3.15 25.66
N ARG A 32 4.72 3.82 26.76
CA ARG A 32 3.39 3.76 27.40
C ARG A 32 2.47 4.87 26.89
N GLY A 33 2.98 5.78 26.07
CA GLY A 33 2.22 6.95 25.59
C GLY A 33 2.20 8.10 26.59
N VAL A 34 3.15 8.16 27.52
CA VAL A 34 3.34 9.28 28.44
C VAL A 34 4.19 10.34 27.75
N ILE A 35 3.71 11.59 27.69
CA ILE A 35 4.39 12.69 27.02
C ILE A 35 5.73 12.97 27.71
N ALA A 36 6.79 12.98 26.91
CA ALA A 36 8.16 13.27 27.33
C ALA A 36 8.63 14.65 26.83
N ALA A 37 8.19 15.06 25.63
CA ALA A 37 8.54 16.34 25.04
C ALA A 37 7.52 16.77 23.98
N GLY A 38 7.62 18.02 23.52
CA GLY A 38 6.92 18.57 22.36
C GLY A 38 7.50 19.93 22.01
N ASN A 39 6.86 20.65 21.08
CA ASN A 39 7.25 22.03 20.77
C ASN A 39 6.26 23.06 21.34
N GLU A 40 6.64 24.34 21.36
CA GLU A 40 5.80 25.43 21.85
C GLU A 40 4.45 25.55 21.14
N VAL A 41 4.38 25.17 19.87
CA VAL A 41 3.11 25.11 19.12
C VAL A 41 2.15 24.10 19.76
N PHE A 42 2.64 22.90 20.14
CA PHE A 42 1.84 21.91 20.85
C PHE A 42 1.33 22.43 22.20
N ARG A 43 2.20 23.07 22.99
CA ARG A 43 1.82 23.66 24.27
C ARG A 43 0.77 24.75 24.10
N ARG A 44 0.99 25.70 23.19
CA ARG A 44 0.09 26.83 22.96
C ARG A 44 -1.30 26.38 22.50
N ILE A 45 -1.39 25.49 21.52
CA ILE A 45 -2.67 25.02 20.97
C ILE A 45 -3.43 24.17 22.01
N SER A 46 -2.73 23.31 22.74
CA SER A 46 -3.36 22.48 23.77
C SER A 46 -3.80 23.28 24.99
N GLY A 47 -3.16 24.43 25.27
CA GLY A 47 -3.48 25.31 26.39
C GLY A 47 -3.01 24.80 27.76
N TYR A 48 -2.27 23.70 27.81
CA TYR A 48 -1.66 23.16 29.03
C TYR A 48 -0.27 23.76 29.26
N SER A 49 0.17 23.85 30.51
CA SER A 49 1.57 24.17 30.82
C SER A 49 2.48 22.97 30.57
N TRP A 50 3.79 23.18 30.51
CA TRP A 50 4.75 22.07 30.39
C TRP A 50 4.68 21.10 31.58
N ASP A 51 4.47 21.61 32.80
CA ASP A 51 4.31 20.79 34.01
C ASP A 51 3.05 19.91 33.98
N GLU A 52 2.03 20.31 33.21
CA GLU A 52 0.82 19.52 32.99
C GLU A 52 0.95 18.54 31.82
N LEU A 53 1.79 18.88 30.83
CA LEU A 53 2.02 18.05 29.64
C LEU A 53 3.02 16.93 29.91
N VAL A 54 4.21 17.27 30.40
CA VAL A 54 5.29 16.30 30.62
C VAL A 54 4.90 15.37 31.76
N GLY A 55 4.97 14.06 31.52
CA GLY A 55 4.52 13.04 32.46
C GLY A 55 3.03 12.71 32.39
N ALA A 56 2.23 13.47 31.64
CA ALA A 56 0.82 13.14 31.41
C ALA A 56 0.65 12.12 30.28
N PRO A 57 -0.36 11.22 30.35
CA PRO A 57 -0.69 10.36 29.23
C PRO A 57 -1.24 11.19 28.07
N HIS A 58 -0.84 10.86 26.84
CA HIS A 58 -1.21 11.63 25.63
C HIS A 58 -2.72 11.82 25.46
N LYS A 59 -3.53 10.91 26.02
CA LYS A 59 -5.00 11.00 26.06
C LYS A 59 -5.55 12.27 26.74
N ILE A 60 -4.74 13.06 27.46
CA ILE A 60 -5.18 14.32 28.10
C ILE A 60 -5.83 15.29 27.10
N ILE A 61 -5.35 15.32 25.85
CA ILE A 61 -5.89 16.14 24.76
C ILE A 61 -6.92 15.41 23.89
N ARG A 62 -7.32 14.18 24.22
CA ARG A 62 -8.23 13.40 23.38
C ARG A 62 -9.65 13.96 23.46
N HIS A 63 -10.27 14.18 22.30
CA HIS A 63 -11.68 14.52 22.22
C HIS A 63 -12.57 13.27 22.38
N SER A 64 -13.72 13.43 23.03
CA SER A 64 -14.74 12.40 23.26
C SER A 64 -15.35 11.85 21.95
N ASP A 65 -15.61 12.74 20.98
CA ASP A 65 -16.06 12.41 19.60
C ASP A 65 -15.15 11.48 18.77
N MET A 66 -13.97 11.10 19.25
CA MET A 66 -13.10 10.19 18.51
C MET A 66 -13.52 8.73 18.70
N PRO A 67 -13.88 8.01 17.62
CA PRO A 67 -14.20 6.58 17.69
C PRO A 67 -13.05 5.78 18.30
N LYS A 68 -13.39 4.85 19.19
CA LYS A 68 -12.41 4.00 19.88
C LYS A 68 -11.61 3.14 18.91
N GLY A 69 -12.24 2.67 17.82
CA GLY A 69 -11.59 1.84 16.81
C GLY A 69 -10.43 2.52 16.07
N VAL A 70 -10.48 3.84 15.90
CA VAL A 70 -9.39 4.60 15.26
C VAL A 70 -8.11 4.49 16.10
N PHE A 71 -8.23 4.71 17.41
CA PHE A 71 -7.09 4.60 18.32
C PHE A 71 -6.64 3.14 18.50
N TYR A 72 -7.56 2.18 18.47
CA TYR A 72 -7.22 0.77 18.49
C TYR A 72 -6.29 0.41 17.32
N ILE A 73 -6.68 0.78 16.09
CA ILE A 73 -5.87 0.53 14.89
C ILE A 73 -4.53 1.27 14.96
N LEU A 74 -4.54 2.53 15.43
CA LEU A 74 -3.32 3.32 15.61
C LEU A 74 -2.33 2.60 16.54
N TRP A 75 -2.78 2.18 17.72
CA TRP A 75 -1.96 1.48 18.70
C TRP A 75 -1.47 0.12 18.21
N GLU A 76 -2.33 -0.65 17.54
CA GLU A 76 -1.96 -1.94 16.93
C GLU A 76 -0.78 -1.76 15.96
N ARG A 77 -0.83 -0.73 15.12
CA ARG A 77 0.21 -0.46 14.11
C ARG A 77 1.52 0.00 14.73
N ILE A 78 1.49 1.00 15.60
CA ILE A 78 2.74 1.55 16.16
C ILE A 78 3.45 0.55 17.09
N LYS A 79 2.69 -0.34 17.76
CA LYS A 79 3.27 -1.44 18.56
C LYS A 79 3.92 -2.53 17.69
N GLN A 80 3.54 -2.65 16.43
CA GLN A 80 4.19 -3.53 15.45
C GLN A 80 5.39 -2.86 14.77
N GLY A 81 5.82 -1.67 15.23
CA GLY A 81 6.88 -0.92 14.58
C GLY A 81 6.45 -0.26 13.26
N MET A 82 5.15 -0.18 12.98
CA MET A 82 4.64 0.42 11.74
C MET A 82 4.20 1.87 11.98
N ALA A 83 4.83 2.81 11.28
CA ALA A 83 4.36 4.18 11.23
C ALA A 83 2.94 4.26 10.65
N THR A 84 2.17 5.24 11.12
CA THR A 84 0.78 5.37 10.75
C THR A 84 0.28 6.80 10.83
N GLY A 85 -0.61 7.17 9.92
CA GLY A 85 -1.34 8.42 9.89
C GLY A 85 -2.80 8.26 10.34
N ALA A 86 -3.36 9.27 10.98
CA ALA A 86 -4.78 9.33 11.34
C ALA A 86 -5.28 10.77 11.43
N TYR A 87 -6.54 11.00 11.04
CA TYR A 87 -7.27 12.21 11.44
C TYR A 87 -7.64 12.09 12.91
N VAL A 88 -7.32 13.10 13.71
CA VAL A 88 -7.57 13.12 15.15
C VAL A 88 -8.19 14.45 15.55
N LYS A 89 -9.36 14.38 16.18
CA LYS A 89 -9.96 15.50 16.91
C LYS A 89 -9.40 15.51 18.33
N ASN A 90 -8.87 16.65 18.73
CA ASN A 90 -8.33 16.88 20.07
C ASN A 90 -9.16 17.96 20.77
N ARG A 91 -9.00 18.03 22.10
CA ARG A 91 -9.62 19.02 22.98
C ARG A 91 -8.53 19.76 23.75
N ALA A 92 -8.52 21.09 23.65
CA ALA A 92 -7.66 21.95 24.42
C ALA A 92 -8.17 22.09 25.87
N LYS A 93 -7.31 22.57 26.78
CA LYS A 93 -7.63 22.76 28.20
C LYS A 93 -8.86 23.64 28.44
N ASP A 94 -9.09 24.62 27.57
CA ASP A 94 -10.21 25.57 27.66
C ASP A 94 -11.53 25.06 27.06
N GLY A 95 -11.56 23.78 26.64
CA GLY A 95 -12.74 23.11 26.10
C GLY A 95 -12.92 23.23 24.59
N ARG A 96 -12.13 24.06 23.89
CA ARG A 96 -12.16 24.15 22.42
C ARG A 96 -11.60 22.88 21.79
N TYR A 97 -12.04 22.56 20.57
CA TYR A 97 -11.48 21.42 19.81
C TYR A 97 -10.49 21.86 18.74
N TYR A 98 -9.69 20.94 18.21
CA TYR A 98 -8.93 21.16 16.98
C TYR A 98 -8.69 19.85 16.25
N TRP A 99 -8.70 19.89 14.93
CA TRP A 99 -8.40 18.73 14.10
C TRP A 99 -6.97 18.72 13.61
N VAL A 100 -6.36 17.54 13.62
CA VAL A 100 -5.06 17.30 13.00
C VAL A 100 -5.08 16.09 12.10
N TYR A 101 -4.23 16.09 11.08
CA TYR A 101 -3.68 14.85 10.57
C TYR A 101 -2.39 14.53 11.33
N ALA A 102 -2.40 13.44 12.09
CA ALA A 102 -1.27 13.01 12.91
C ALA A 102 -0.53 11.88 12.20
N VAL A 103 0.78 12.06 11.98
CA VAL A 103 1.73 11.02 11.58
C VAL A 103 2.43 10.55 12.85
N VAL A 104 2.23 9.29 13.23
CA VAL A 104 2.80 8.67 14.42
C VAL A 104 3.83 7.63 14.00
N SER A 105 5.02 7.75 14.57
CA SER A 105 6.21 6.99 14.21
C SER A 105 6.79 6.35 15.45
N PRO A 106 7.04 5.02 15.45
CA PRO A 106 7.80 4.38 16.51
C PRO A 106 9.26 4.84 16.44
N ILE A 107 9.84 5.08 17.62
CA ILE A 107 11.25 5.37 17.82
C ILE A 107 11.77 4.47 18.96
N GLU A 108 13.08 4.47 19.18
CA GLU A 108 13.64 3.80 20.35
C GLU A 108 13.03 4.38 21.64
N GLY A 109 12.50 3.52 22.51
CA GLY A 109 11.92 3.91 23.79
C GLY A 109 10.53 4.56 23.75
N GLY A 110 9.93 4.77 22.56
CA GLY A 110 8.60 5.37 22.49
C GLY A 110 8.11 5.77 21.10
N PHE A 111 7.43 6.90 21.02
CA PHE A 111 6.76 7.35 19.79
C PHE A 111 6.93 8.86 19.58
N VAL A 112 7.04 9.27 18.32
CA VAL A 112 6.93 10.67 17.90
C VAL A 112 5.67 10.82 17.08
N SER A 113 4.91 11.90 17.33
CA SER A 113 3.75 12.24 16.51
C SER A 113 3.88 13.66 16.00
N VAL A 114 4.01 13.81 14.69
CA VAL A 114 4.03 15.09 13.96
C VAL A 114 2.65 15.35 13.38
N ARG A 115 2.17 16.58 13.49
CA ARG A 115 0.80 16.95 13.16
C ARG A 115 0.75 18.18 12.29
N MET A 116 -0.17 18.15 11.33
CA MET A 116 -0.54 19.27 10.48
C MET A 116 -2.04 19.50 10.50
N LYS A 117 -2.45 20.71 10.11
CA LYS A 117 -3.87 21.03 9.89
C LYS A 117 -4.40 20.28 8.66
N PRO A 118 -5.46 19.47 8.79
CA PRO A 118 -6.03 18.75 7.66
C PRO A 118 -6.93 19.67 6.84
N THR A 119 -6.80 19.62 5.52
CA THR A 119 -7.56 20.45 4.59
C THR A 119 -8.01 19.69 3.34
N SER A 120 -7.62 18.43 3.16
CA SER A 120 -7.99 17.68 1.96
C SER A 120 -9.47 17.25 1.96
N ALA A 121 -10.00 16.90 0.78
CA ALA A 121 -11.34 16.33 0.67
C ALA A 121 -11.50 15.00 1.44
N THR A 122 -10.41 14.25 1.63
CA THR A 122 -10.41 13.00 2.42
C THR A 122 -10.78 13.26 3.88
N PHE A 123 -10.42 14.43 4.42
CA PHE A 123 -10.75 14.82 5.78
C PHE A 123 -12.26 14.93 6.01
N GLU A 124 -13.01 15.51 5.07
CA GLU A 124 -14.47 15.61 5.16
C GLU A 124 -15.13 14.23 5.20
N GLY A 125 -14.64 13.30 4.36
CA GLY A 125 -15.06 11.91 4.38
C GLY A 125 -14.77 11.23 5.72
N ALA A 126 -13.59 11.47 6.29
CA ALA A 126 -13.21 10.93 7.60
C ALA A 126 -14.12 11.46 8.73
N LYS A 127 -14.43 12.77 8.76
CA LYS A 127 -15.36 13.36 9.73
C LYS A 127 -16.74 12.71 9.68
N ALA A 128 -17.30 12.56 8.47
CA ALA A 128 -18.59 11.91 8.28
C ALA A 128 -18.58 10.46 8.75
N ALA A 129 -17.52 9.71 8.41
CA ALA A 129 -17.35 8.32 8.83
C ALA A 129 -17.22 8.19 10.35
N TYR A 130 -16.44 9.07 10.99
CA TYR A 130 -16.26 9.04 12.45
C TYR A 130 -17.57 9.27 13.20
N LYS A 131 -18.41 10.20 12.72
CA LYS A 131 -19.76 10.40 13.29
C LYS A 131 -20.62 9.12 13.21
N ALA A 132 -20.54 8.40 12.10
CA ALA A 132 -21.26 7.15 11.93
C ALA A 132 -20.73 6.04 12.87
N PHE A 133 -19.41 5.88 12.97
CA PHE A 133 -18.80 4.89 13.87
C PHE A 133 -19.04 5.20 15.34
N LEU A 134 -18.98 6.48 15.75
CA LEU A 134 -19.28 6.87 17.13
C LEU A 134 -20.74 6.54 17.49
N LYS A 135 -21.68 6.81 16.58
CA LYS A 135 -23.08 6.43 16.78
C LYS A 135 -23.23 4.92 16.93
N LEU A 136 -22.55 4.15 16.09
CA LEU A 136 -22.55 2.68 16.13
C LEU A 136 -21.98 2.14 17.46
N GLU A 137 -20.83 2.68 17.89
CA GLU A 137 -20.21 2.35 19.19
C GLU A 137 -21.17 2.59 20.36
N GLN A 138 -21.93 3.68 20.33
CA GLN A 138 -22.89 4.04 21.37
C GLN A 138 -24.16 3.19 21.33
N SER A 139 -24.71 2.93 20.14
CA SER A 139 -25.97 2.20 20.00
C SER A 139 -25.83 0.71 20.22
N GLU A 140 -24.70 0.13 19.81
CA GLU A 140 -24.45 -1.32 19.89
C GLU A 140 -23.47 -1.69 21.00
N GLY A 141 -22.89 -0.71 21.70
CA GLY A 141 -21.97 -0.97 22.81
C GLY A 141 -20.63 -1.59 22.37
N LEU A 142 -20.18 -1.30 21.15
CA LEU A 142 -19.00 -1.94 20.55
C LEU A 142 -17.73 -1.71 21.39
N SER A 143 -16.95 -2.78 21.50
CA SER A 143 -15.56 -2.75 21.97
C SER A 143 -14.67 -1.98 20.98
N PRO A 144 -13.48 -1.49 21.41
CA PRO A 144 -12.50 -0.89 20.50
C PRO A 144 -12.13 -1.82 19.32
N GLU A 145 -12.03 -3.12 19.57
CA GLU A 145 -11.75 -4.18 18.61
C GLU A 145 -12.85 -4.29 17.54
N GLU A 146 -14.11 -4.35 17.96
CA GLU A 146 -15.26 -4.45 17.05
C GLU A 146 -15.42 -3.17 16.22
N SER A 147 -15.22 -2.00 16.84
CA SER A 147 -15.18 -0.73 16.11
C SER A 147 -14.05 -0.69 15.07
N ALA A 148 -12.85 -1.17 15.43
CA ALA A 148 -11.75 -1.28 14.49
C ALA A 148 -12.07 -2.24 13.32
N ALA A 149 -12.76 -3.35 13.59
CA ALA A 149 -13.22 -4.27 12.55
C ALA A 149 -14.22 -3.60 11.60
N ALA A 150 -15.20 -2.84 12.13
CA ALA A 150 -16.15 -2.07 11.33
C ALA A 150 -15.46 -1.01 10.44
N ILE A 151 -14.46 -0.31 10.99
CA ILE A 151 -13.64 0.65 10.22
C ILE A 151 -12.90 -0.06 9.09
N ARG A 152 -12.25 -1.20 9.36
CA ARG A 152 -11.52 -1.98 8.34
C ARG A 152 -12.45 -2.49 7.25
N ALA A 153 -13.66 -2.96 7.60
CA ALA A 153 -14.67 -3.37 6.65
C ALA A 153 -15.09 -2.21 5.73
N ARG A 154 -15.36 -1.04 6.31
CA ARG A 154 -15.69 0.16 5.53
C ARG A 154 -14.57 0.59 4.59
N LEU A 155 -13.32 0.50 5.03
CA LEU A 155 -12.17 0.81 4.18
C LEU A 155 -12.05 -0.16 3.00
N LYS A 156 -12.36 -1.45 3.22
CA LYS A 156 -12.41 -2.45 2.15
C LYS A 156 -13.50 -2.11 1.13
N ASP A 157 -14.68 -1.66 1.57
CA ASP A 157 -15.76 -1.22 0.67
C ASP A 157 -15.36 0.01 -0.17
N LEU A 158 -14.47 0.85 0.37
CA LEU A 158 -13.88 1.99 -0.33
C LEU A 158 -12.69 1.62 -1.24
N GLY A 159 -12.37 0.32 -1.34
CA GLY A 159 -11.29 -0.18 -2.20
C GLY A 159 -9.90 -0.16 -1.56
N PHE A 160 -9.78 0.13 -0.26
CA PHE A 160 -8.50 0.05 0.45
C PHE A 160 -8.29 -1.36 0.99
N PRO A 161 -7.16 -2.04 0.67
CA PRO A 161 -6.91 -3.41 1.13
C PRO A 161 -6.72 -3.50 2.65
N ASN A 162 -6.27 -2.42 3.30
CA ASN A 162 -6.12 -2.32 4.75
C ASN A 162 -6.01 -0.85 5.19
N TYR A 163 -5.98 -0.61 6.50
CA TYR A 163 -5.81 0.73 7.07
C TYR A 163 -4.50 1.39 6.65
N GLY A 164 -3.41 0.63 6.50
CA GLY A 164 -2.12 1.16 6.04
C GLY A 164 -2.25 1.83 4.67
N ALA A 165 -2.91 1.18 3.71
CA ALA A 165 -3.18 1.75 2.39
C ALA A 165 -4.01 3.04 2.45
N TYR A 166 -5.07 3.07 3.27
CA TYR A 166 -5.85 4.29 3.52
C TYR A 166 -4.98 5.39 4.13
N SER A 167 -4.14 5.06 5.10
CA SER A 167 -3.24 6.00 5.76
C SER A 167 -2.22 6.61 4.80
N SER A 168 -1.64 5.79 3.91
CA SER A 168 -0.76 6.23 2.82
C SER A 168 -1.46 7.15 1.83
N TYR A 169 -2.70 6.82 1.47
CA TYR A 169 -3.51 7.68 0.61
C TYR A 169 -3.82 9.01 1.29
N ALA A 170 -4.32 8.98 2.54
CA ALA A 170 -4.74 10.17 3.27
C ALA A 170 -3.58 11.15 3.48
N ILE A 171 -2.40 10.69 3.91
CA ILE A 171 -1.23 11.58 4.06
C ILE A 171 -0.83 12.22 2.71
N ALA A 172 -0.90 11.47 1.61
CA ALA A 172 -0.56 11.99 0.30
C ALA A 172 -1.59 13.03 -0.18
N GLN A 173 -2.87 12.88 0.18
CA GLN A 173 -3.91 13.89 -0.09
C GLN A 173 -3.71 15.14 0.76
N GLU A 174 -3.40 14.99 2.05
CA GLU A 174 -3.12 16.13 2.92
C GLU A 174 -1.87 16.89 2.50
N MET A 175 -0.80 16.20 2.09
CA MET A 175 0.40 16.87 1.59
C MET A 175 0.12 17.70 0.33
N SER A 176 -0.70 17.21 -0.61
CA SER A 176 -1.08 18.00 -1.79
C SER A 176 -2.04 19.15 -1.45
N ALA A 177 -2.98 18.94 -0.52
CA ALA A 177 -3.88 20.01 -0.08
C ALA A 177 -3.12 21.12 0.65
N ARG A 178 -2.14 20.74 1.48
CA ARG A 178 -1.21 21.64 2.15
C ARG A 178 -0.38 22.45 1.15
N ASP A 179 0.14 21.83 0.10
CA ASP A 179 0.87 22.55 -0.95
C ASP A 179 0.03 23.57 -1.67
N ALA A 180 -1.19 23.19 -2.05
CA ALA A 180 -2.11 24.11 -2.71
C ALA A 180 -2.43 25.30 -1.80
N ALA A 181 -2.69 25.06 -0.51
CA ALA A 181 -2.95 26.12 0.46
C ALA A 181 -1.74 27.05 0.67
N LEU A 182 -0.52 26.51 0.59
CA LEU A 182 0.74 27.25 0.75
C LEU A 182 1.30 27.77 -0.59
N SER A 183 0.56 27.66 -1.69
CA SER A 183 1.01 28.04 -3.05
C SER A 183 2.34 27.39 -3.47
N ARG A 184 2.59 26.15 -3.04
CA ARG A 184 3.78 25.36 -3.39
C ARG A 184 3.51 24.50 -4.62
N MET A 185 4.55 24.27 -5.42
CA MET A 185 4.47 23.27 -6.49
C MET A 185 4.35 21.87 -5.89
N GLU A 186 3.49 21.05 -6.49
CA GLU A 186 3.35 19.65 -6.10
C GLU A 186 4.65 18.87 -6.35
N ASP A 187 5.01 17.99 -5.41
CA ASP A 187 6.16 17.09 -5.54
C ASP A 187 5.92 16.06 -6.67
N GLY A 188 6.76 16.12 -7.72
CA GLY A 188 6.65 15.23 -8.88
C GLY A 188 6.85 13.75 -8.56
N ARG A 189 7.60 13.41 -7.51
CA ARG A 189 7.77 12.01 -7.06
C ARG A 189 6.50 11.52 -6.39
N LEU A 190 5.89 12.35 -5.54
CA LEU A 190 4.61 12.04 -4.91
C LEU A 190 3.50 11.87 -5.95
N ARG A 191 3.48 12.74 -6.98
CA ARG A 191 2.58 12.61 -8.13
C ARG A 191 2.77 11.27 -8.85
N SER A 192 4.03 10.91 -9.14
CA SER A 192 4.36 9.64 -9.82
C SER A 192 3.84 8.42 -9.06
N LEU A 193 3.97 8.41 -7.72
CA LEU A 193 3.42 7.32 -6.89
C LEU A 193 1.89 7.31 -6.83
N LYS A 194 1.22 8.46 -6.89
CA LYS A 194 -0.25 8.53 -6.99
C LYS A 194 -0.75 7.96 -8.31
N GLU A 195 -0.09 8.29 -9.42
CA GLU A 195 -0.40 7.78 -10.76
C GLU A 195 -0.08 6.27 -10.90
N LEU A 196 0.82 5.76 -10.07
CA LEU A 196 1.20 4.35 -10.05
C LEU A 196 0.10 3.45 -9.49
N LEU A 197 -0.65 3.89 -8.47
CA LEU A 197 -1.66 3.08 -7.80
C LEU A 197 -2.76 2.55 -8.73
N PRO A 198 -3.43 3.36 -9.57
CA PRO A 198 -4.41 2.85 -10.52
C PRO A 198 -3.83 1.83 -11.51
N THR A 199 -2.60 2.08 -11.97
CA THR A 199 -1.89 1.18 -12.90
C THR A 199 -1.62 -0.19 -12.27
N LEU A 200 -1.31 -0.23 -10.97
CA LEU A 200 -1.14 -1.49 -10.23
C LEU A 200 -2.45 -2.26 -10.03
N VAL A 201 -3.57 -1.55 -9.84
CA VAL A 201 -4.89 -2.18 -9.78
C VAL A 201 -5.26 -2.83 -11.11
N GLU A 202 -4.94 -2.18 -12.23
CA GLU A 202 -5.11 -2.78 -13.57
C GLU A 202 -4.21 -4.00 -13.75
N LEU A 203 -2.95 -3.92 -13.31
CA LEU A 203 -2.02 -5.05 -13.39
C LEU A 203 -2.51 -6.27 -12.58
N ASP A 204 -3.03 -6.06 -11.37
CA ASP A 204 -3.58 -7.15 -10.55
C ASP A 204 -4.79 -7.82 -11.22
N LYS A 205 -5.67 -7.03 -11.86
CA LYS A 205 -6.80 -7.59 -12.64
C LYS A 205 -6.31 -8.48 -13.79
N GLU A 206 -5.29 -8.05 -14.53
CA GLU A 206 -4.74 -8.87 -15.62
C GLU A 206 -4.04 -10.13 -15.10
N GLN A 207 -3.33 -10.07 -13.96
CA GLN A 207 -2.76 -11.27 -13.33
C GLN A 207 -3.84 -12.25 -12.86
N GLN A 208 -4.93 -11.76 -12.28
CA GLN A 208 -6.06 -12.60 -11.90
C GLN A 208 -6.72 -13.24 -13.13
N ALA A 209 -6.90 -12.50 -14.23
CA ALA A 209 -7.41 -13.03 -15.49
C ALA A 209 -6.49 -14.12 -16.06
N LEU A 210 -5.17 -13.89 -16.02
CA LEU A 210 -4.15 -14.86 -16.41
C LEU A 210 -4.29 -16.17 -15.63
N PHE A 211 -4.34 -16.11 -14.30
CA PHE A 211 -4.51 -17.30 -13.46
C PHE A 211 -5.82 -18.03 -13.72
N ALA A 212 -6.92 -17.28 -13.91
CA ALA A 212 -8.23 -17.87 -14.20
C ALA A 212 -8.25 -18.58 -15.56
N ALA A 213 -7.61 -18.01 -16.59
CA ALA A 213 -7.50 -18.62 -17.91
C ALA A 213 -6.71 -19.94 -17.86
N PHE A 214 -5.58 -19.98 -17.15
CA PHE A 214 -4.81 -21.21 -16.97
C PHE A 214 -5.52 -22.27 -16.11
N ALA A 215 -6.32 -21.86 -15.14
CA ALA A 215 -7.16 -22.80 -14.39
C ALA A 215 -8.19 -23.50 -15.30
N LYS A 216 -8.78 -22.77 -16.26
CA LYS A 216 -9.76 -23.32 -17.22
C LYS A 216 -9.16 -24.33 -18.18
N ILE A 217 -7.90 -24.15 -18.59
CA ILE A 217 -7.28 -25.02 -19.61
C ILE A 217 -6.74 -26.34 -19.08
N ARG A 218 -6.50 -26.44 -17.77
CA ARG A 218 -5.89 -27.61 -17.14
C ARG A 218 -6.64 -28.93 -17.39
N GLY A 219 -7.95 -28.86 -17.65
CA GLY A 219 -8.79 -30.01 -17.97
C GLY A 219 -8.71 -30.48 -19.43
N ILE A 220 -8.18 -29.67 -20.36
CA ILE A 220 -8.21 -29.96 -21.80
C ILE A 220 -7.47 -31.26 -22.14
N PRO A 221 -6.24 -31.54 -21.65
CA PRO A 221 -5.57 -32.81 -21.93
C PRO A 221 -6.41 -34.03 -21.59
N SER A 222 -7.12 -34.01 -20.46
CA SER A 222 -7.95 -35.12 -20.01
C SER A 222 -9.18 -35.28 -20.92
N ASN A 223 -9.82 -34.18 -21.31
CA ASN A 223 -10.93 -34.21 -22.27
C ASN A 223 -10.51 -34.75 -23.63
N MET A 224 -9.36 -34.30 -24.15
CA MET A 224 -8.80 -34.81 -25.42
C MET A 224 -8.57 -36.32 -25.37
N ARG A 225 -8.07 -36.83 -24.25
CA ARG A 225 -7.81 -38.27 -24.07
C ARG A 225 -9.10 -39.09 -24.02
N ILE A 226 -10.15 -38.57 -23.37
CA ILE A 226 -11.49 -39.19 -23.35
C ILE A 226 -12.08 -39.23 -24.76
N VAL A 227 -11.90 -38.16 -25.55
CA VAL A 227 -12.37 -38.13 -26.94
C VAL A 227 -11.55 -39.10 -27.81
N ALA A 228 -10.23 -39.13 -27.64
CA ALA A 228 -9.34 -40.03 -28.39
C ALA A 228 -9.70 -41.50 -28.19
N SER A 229 -9.99 -41.93 -26.96
CA SER A 229 -10.36 -43.33 -26.69
C SER A 229 -11.68 -43.77 -27.34
N ARG A 230 -12.60 -42.82 -27.60
CA ARG A 230 -13.86 -43.07 -28.31
C ARG A 230 -13.68 -43.15 -29.83
N LEU A 231 -12.52 -42.73 -30.34
CA LEU A 231 -12.19 -42.69 -31.77
C LEU A 231 -11.28 -43.85 -32.19
N GLU A 232 -11.00 -44.82 -31.31
CA GLU A 232 -10.20 -46.00 -31.65
C GLU A 232 -10.80 -46.78 -32.84
N PRO A 233 -9.99 -47.20 -33.83
CA PRO A 233 -8.51 -47.19 -33.85
C PRO A 233 -7.86 -45.87 -34.33
N ALA A 234 -8.63 -44.86 -34.71
CA ALA A 234 -8.11 -43.62 -35.31
C ALA A 234 -7.65 -42.56 -34.27
N GLY A 235 -7.80 -42.83 -32.97
CA GLY A 235 -7.53 -41.90 -31.87
C GLY A 235 -6.07 -41.72 -31.46
N GLY A 236 -5.16 -42.59 -31.93
CA GLY A 236 -3.73 -42.58 -31.57
C GLY A 236 -3.03 -41.20 -31.69
N PRO A 237 -3.15 -40.50 -32.84
CA PRO A 237 -2.58 -39.16 -33.00
C PRO A 237 -3.11 -38.13 -31.99
N ILE A 238 -4.41 -38.14 -31.70
CA ILE A 238 -5.01 -37.22 -30.71
C ILE A 238 -4.50 -37.51 -29.30
N SER A 239 -4.29 -38.79 -28.96
CA SER A 239 -3.68 -39.19 -27.69
C SER A 239 -2.25 -38.65 -27.54
N ALA A 240 -1.44 -38.71 -28.59
CA ALA A 240 -0.09 -38.14 -28.60
C ALA A 240 -0.13 -36.61 -28.44
N ILE A 241 -1.04 -35.93 -29.16
CA ILE A 241 -1.19 -34.47 -29.05
C ILE A 241 -1.64 -34.06 -27.64
N SER A 242 -2.58 -34.79 -27.03
CA SER A 242 -3.01 -34.60 -25.63
C SER A 242 -1.85 -34.72 -24.63
N GLN A 243 -0.95 -35.69 -24.84
CA GLN A 243 0.22 -35.87 -23.98
C GLN A 243 1.21 -34.71 -24.11
N ASN A 244 1.50 -34.27 -25.34
CA ASN A 244 2.38 -33.12 -25.57
C ASN A 244 1.80 -31.83 -24.97
N TYR A 245 0.49 -31.60 -25.14
CA TYR A 245 -0.18 -30.45 -24.53
C TYR A 245 -0.10 -30.47 -23.00
N ARG A 246 -0.21 -31.66 -22.38
CA ARG A 246 -0.06 -31.79 -20.93
C ARG A 246 1.32 -31.37 -20.45
N LEU A 247 2.39 -31.85 -21.10
CA LEU A 247 3.76 -31.50 -20.73
C LEU A 247 4.00 -29.99 -20.79
N MET A 248 3.56 -29.35 -21.87
CA MET A 248 3.68 -27.89 -22.00
C MET A 248 2.77 -27.13 -21.04
N SER A 249 1.56 -27.62 -20.76
CA SER A 249 0.69 -27.02 -19.75
C SER A 249 1.30 -27.11 -18.34
N ASP A 250 2.02 -28.18 -18.02
CA ASP A 250 2.72 -28.35 -16.76
C ASP A 250 3.93 -27.39 -16.69
N GLU A 251 4.70 -27.25 -17.77
CA GLU A 251 5.79 -26.28 -17.88
C GLU A 251 5.30 -24.84 -17.70
N VAL A 252 4.22 -24.46 -18.38
CA VAL A 252 3.58 -23.17 -18.21
C VAL A 252 3.12 -22.95 -16.76
N THR A 253 2.55 -23.97 -16.11
CA THR A 253 2.14 -23.87 -14.70
C THR A 253 3.34 -23.59 -13.78
N ASN A 254 4.51 -24.15 -14.08
CA ASN A 254 5.73 -23.85 -13.33
C ASN A 254 6.17 -22.39 -13.55
N HIS A 255 6.09 -21.87 -14.77
CA HIS A 255 6.41 -20.46 -15.07
C HIS A 255 5.42 -19.47 -14.46
N LEU A 256 4.15 -19.84 -14.28
CA LEU A 256 3.17 -19.03 -13.54
C LEU A 256 3.56 -18.81 -12.07
N GLY A 257 4.43 -19.65 -11.51
CA GLY A 257 5.03 -19.43 -10.20
C GLY A 257 5.74 -18.07 -10.08
N GLY A 258 6.33 -17.57 -11.18
CA GLY A 258 7.00 -16.26 -11.21
C GLY A 258 6.05 -15.05 -11.05
N PHE A 259 4.74 -15.27 -11.10
CA PHE A 259 3.72 -14.25 -10.86
C PHE A 259 3.17 -14.28 -9.43
N ARG A 260 3.70 -15.17 -8.57
CA ARG A 260 3.24 -15.34 -7.19
C ARG A 260 4.41 -15.22 -6.22
N VAL A 261 4.10 -14.81 -5.00
CA VAL A 261 5.04 -14.70 -3.87
C VAL A 261 4.49 -15.47 -2.66
N GLU A 262 5.27 -15.55 -1.58
CA GLU A 262 4.85 -16.18 -0.31
C GLU A 262 4.38 -17.64 -0.51
N ASN A 263 5.21 -18.46 -1.16
CA ASN A 263 4.88 -19.85 -1.51
C ASN A 263 3.59 -20.00 -2.34
N GLY A 264 3.22 -18.96 -3.09
CA GLY A 264 2.07 -18.95 -3.96
C GLY A 264 0.81 -18.36 -3.32
N THR A 265 0.78 -17.93 -2.08
CA THR A 265 -0.48 -17.41 -1.48
C THR A 265 -0.93 -16.08 -2.08
N ARG A 266 0.00 -15.26 -2.55
CA ARG A 266 -0.23 -13.87 -2.98
C ARG A 266 0.28 -13.61 -4.40
N SER A 267 -0.41 -12.77 -5.17
CA SER A 267 0.06 -12.32 -6.47
C SER A 267 1.24 -11.35 -6.32
N LEU A 268 2.15 -11.32 -7.29
CA LEU A 268 3.26 -10.37 -7.28
C LEU A 268 2.74 -8.92 -7.28
N SER A 269 1.67 -8.64 -8.04
CA SER A 269 1.05 -7.31 -8.10
C SER A 269 0.46 -6.86 -6.76
N GLU A 270 -0.20 -7.75 -5.99
CA GLU A 270 -0.69 -7.43 -4.64
C GLU A 270 0.47 -7.07 -3.70
N SER A 271 1.57 -7.84 -3.75
CA SER A 271 2.77 -7.56 -2.96
C SER A 271 3.45 -6.24 -3.34
N VAL A 272 3.56 -5.94 -4.64
CA VAL A 272 4.08 -4.67 -5.15
C VAL A 272 3.19 -3.52 -4.69
N MET A 273 1.87 -3.66 -4.79
CA MET A 273 0.90 -2.64 -4.38
C MET A 273 1.03 -2.29 -2.90
N LEU A 274 1.14 -3.28 -2.01
CA LEU A 274 1.33 -3.05 -0.57
C LEU A 274 2.64 -2.31 -0.28
N ARG A 275 3.73 -2.66 -0.97
CA ARG A 275 5.01 -1.95 -0.85
C ARG A 275 4.93 -0.53 -1.39
N ILE A 276 4.23 -0.28 -2.49
CA ILE A 276 4.03 1.08 -3.01
C ILE A 276 3.22 1.94 -2.06
N TYR A 277 2.17 1.42 -1.42
CA TYR A 277 1.49 2.15 -0.34
C TYR A 277 2.46 2.52 0.79
N ARG A 278 3.34 1.60 1.21
CA ARG A 278 4.36 1.89 2.22
C ARG A 278 5.34 2.96 1.75
N GLY A 279 5.85 2.87 0.53
CA GLY A 279 6.74 3.88 -0.07
C GLY A 279 6.09 5.26 -0.19
N LEU A 280 4.81 5.31 -0.58
CA LEU A 280 4.02 6.54 -0.63
C LEU A 280 3.90 7.19 0.76
N PHE A 281 3.59 6.39 1.79
CA PHE A 281 3.53 6.90 3.16
C PHE A 281 4.88 7.47 3.60
N MET A 282 5.97 6.70 3.45
CA MET A 282 7.30 7.15 3.88
C MET A 282 7.74 8.40 3.13
N MET A 283 7.45 8.50 1.83
CA MET A 283 7.77 9.69 1.04
C MET A 283 6.99 10.92 1.52
N ALA A 284 5.67 10.81 1.71
CA ALA A 284 4.84 11.90 2.21
C ALA A 284 5.22 12.28 3.66
N ALA A 285 5.48 11.28 4.51
CA ALA A 285 5.90 11.48 5.90
C ALA A 285 7.28 12.13 5.98
N SER A 286 8.25 11.72 5.15
CA SER A 286 9.57 12.36 5.07
C SER A 286 9.47 13.85 4.73
N ARG A 287 8.49 14.24 3.94
CA ARG A 287 8.29 15.62 3.57
C ARG A 287 7.74 16.44 4.73
N LEU A 288 6.71 15.93 5.41
CA LEU A 288 6.21 16.54 6.65
C LEU A 288 7.32 16.63 7.71
N GLN A 289 8.13 15.58 7.81
CA GLN A 289 9.25 15.47 8.74
C GLN A 289 10.33 16.53 8.46
N ARG A 290 10.61 16.81 7.18
CA ARG A 290 11.50 17.89 6.76
C ARG A 290 10.97 19.26 7.18
N GLU A 291 9.68 19.52 6.95
CA GLU A 291 9.07 20.79 7.35
C GLU A 291 9.13 21.01 8.87
N VAL A 292 8.78 20.00 9.68
CA VAL A 292 8.85 20.15 11.15
C VAL A 292 10.29 20.28 11.63
N LYS A 293 11.25 19.59 11.01
CA LYS A 293 12.68 19.77 11.32
C LYS A 293 13.13 21.21 11.05
N GLU A 294 12.79 21.77 9.89
CA GLU A 294 13.17 23.14 9.51
C GLU A 294 12.58 24.17 10.49
N VAL A 295 11.30 24.01 10.85
CA VAL A 295 10.62 24.85 11.86
C VAL A 295 11.29 24.71 13.22
N SER A 296 11.58 23.49 13.66
CA SER A 296 12.24 23.22 14.95
C SER A 296 13.67 23.78 15.00
N MET A 297 14.45 23.68 13.92
CA MET A 297 15.78 24.29 13.84
C MET A 297 15.73 25.82 13.91
N ALA A 298 14.75 26.43 13.23
CA ALA A 298 14.55 27.87 13.29
C ALA A 298 14.12 28.35 14.69
N ALA A 299 13.28 27.57 15.39
CA ALA A 299 12.86 27.85 16.75
C ALA A 299 14.02 27.74 17.74
N LEU A 300 14.88 26.73 17.58
CA LEU A 300 16.09 26.54 18.39
C LEU A 300 17.05 27.74 18.23
N GLY A 301 17.28 28.20 17.00
CA GLY A 301 18.15 29.36 16.74
C GLY A 301 17.62 30.68 17.31
N LYS A 302 16.32 30.75 17.64
CA LYS A 302 15.66 31.91 18.29
C LYS A 302 15.51 31.75 19.80
N HIS A 303 15.99 30.65 20.40
CA HIS A 303 15.76 30.30 21.80
C HIS A 303 14.26 30.32 22.19
N ALA A 304 13.40 29.89 21.27
CA ALA A 304 11.95 29.89 21.47
C ALA A 304 11.42 28.60 22.11
N GLU A 305 12.26 27.61 22.35
CA GLU A 305 11.89 26.26 22.85
C GLU A 305 12.60 25.97 24.18
N GLN A 306 12.16 24.92 24.89
CA GLN A 306 12.73 24.52 26.17
C GLN A 306 14.18 24.02 26.08
N ASP A 307 14.86 24.01 27.23
CA ASP A 307 16.19 23.40 27.35
C ASP A 307 16.17 21.93 26.91
N GLY A 308 17.21 21.51 26.17
CA GLY A 308 17.31 20.14 25.64
C GLY A 308 16.57 19.87 24.34
N PHE A 309 15.88 20.87 23.75
CA PHE A 309 15.15 20.72 22.48
C PHE A 309 16.03 20.30 21.29
N GLN A 310 17.34 20.51 21.36
CA GLN A 310 18.31 20.00 20.37
C GLN A 310 18.20 18.48 20.17
N THR A 311 17.97 17.71 21.24
CA THR A 311 17.76 16.26 21.16
C THR A 311 16.51 15.91 20.35
N GLU A 312 15.45 16.72 20.43
CA GLU A 312 14.26 16.51 19.60
C GLU A 312 14.55 16.75 18.12
N VAL A 313 15.32 17.79 17.80
CA VAL A 313 15.75 18.08 16.42
C VAL A 313 16.58 16.92 15.84
N GLU A 314 17.44 16.30 16.64
CA GLU A 314 18.22 15.13 16.27
C GLU A 314 17.33 13.92 15.98
N ILE A 315 16.39 13.60 16.88
CA ILE A 315 15.41 12.51 16.67
C ILE A 315 14.61 12.75 15.40
N LEU A 316 14.11 13.98 15.20
CA LEU A 316 13.36 14.34 14.00
C LEU A 316 14.21 14.21 12.72
N THR A 317 15.52 14.44 12.81
CA THR A 317 16.46 14.28 11.69
C THR A 317 16.70 12.81 11.37
N THR A 318 16.95 11.98 12.38
CA THR A 318 17.10 10.53 12.17
C THR A 318 15.87 9.92 11.52
N MET A 319 14.67 10.28 11.99
CA MET A 319 13.42 9.81 11.38
C MET A 319 13.27 10.22 9.90
N LEU A 320 13.71 11.43 9.55
CA LEU A 320 13.70 11.89 8.16
C LEU A 320 14.59 11.01 7.28
N ASP A 321 15.80 10.73 7.75
CA ASP A 321 16.78 9.92 7.04
C ASP A 321 16.27 8.47 6.87
N ASP A 322 15.69 7.88 7.92
CA ASP A 322 15.10 6.54 7.89
C ASP A 322 13.98 6.44 6.84
N TYR A 323 13.05 7.40 6.81
CA TYR A 323 11.99 7.43 5.80
C TYR A 323 12.52 7.60 4.37
N MET A 324 13.57 8.40 4.18
CA MET A 324 14.20 8.56 2.88
C MET A 324 14.89 7.28 2.40
N ILE A 325 15.63 6.60 3.29
CA ILE A 325 16.31 5.34 2.98
C ILE A 325 15.27 4.25 2.66
N GLU A 326 14.26 4.11 3.51
CA GLU A 326 13.25 3.06 3.37
C GLU A 326 12.41 3.25 2.09
N SER A 327 11.97 4.48 1.80
CA SER A 327 11.24 4.76 0.57
C SER A 327 12.08 4.47 -0.67
N GLY A 328 13.36 4.84 -0.69
CA GLY A 328 14.28 4.50 -1.78
C GLY A 328 14.43 2.99 -1.98
N SER A 329 14.66 2.25 -0.89
CA SER A 329 14.79 0.78 -0.92
C SER A 329 13.52 0.10 -1.46
N VAL A 330 12.34 0.57 -1.03
CA VAL A 330 11.05 0.08 -1.53
C VAL A 330 10.93 0.27 -3.04
N LEU A 331 11.27 1.45 -3.57
CA LEU A 331 11.16 1.72 -5.00
C LEU A 331 12.12 0.85 -5.81
N VAL A 332 13.35 0.64 -5.34
CA VAL A 332 14.31 -0.26 -6.00
C VAL A 332 13.80 -1.69 -6.02
N SER A 333 13.26 -2.16 -4.90
CA SER A 333 12.67 -3.50 -4.82
C SER A 333 11.49 -3.68 -5.79
N VAL A 334 10.59 -2.69 -5.87
CA VAL A 334 9.47 -2.72 -6.81
C VAL A 334 9.94 -2.68 -8.26
N PHE A 335 10.92 -1.85 -8.59
CA PHE A 335 11.51 -1.76 -9.92
C PHE A 335 12.05 -3.12 -10.40
N ASN A 336 12.78 -3.82 -9.53
CA ASN A 336 13.33 -5.14 -9.82
C ASN A 336 12.23 -6.18 -10.05
N ASP A 337 11.20 -6.19 -9.21
CA ASP A 337 10.08 -7.15 -9.33
C ASP A 337 9.27 -6.93 -10.59
N VAL A 338 9.02 -5.67 -10.96
CA VAL A 338 8.30 -5.33 -12.20
C VAL A 338 9.15 -5.67 -13.42
N THR A 339 10.47 -5.50 -13.35
CA THR A 339 11.40 -5.94 -14.40
C THR A 339 11.38 -7.47 -14.56
N ALA A 340 11.38 -8.21 -13.45
CA ALA A 340 11.27 -9.65 -13.45
C ALA A 340 9.91 -10.12 -14.00
N LEU A 341 8.81 -9.43 -13.66
CA LEU A 341 7.49 -9.70 -14.18
C LEU A 341 7.43 -9.58 -15.70
N THR A 342 8.02 -8.53 -16.28
CA THR A 342 8.11 -8.37 -17.74
C THR A 342 8.86 -9.52 -18.40
N ARG A 343 9.94 -10.02 -17.77
CA ARG A 343 10.67 -11.20 -18.27
C ARG A 343 9.80 -12.46 -18.21
N SER A 344 9.18 -12.74 -17.06
CA SER A 344 8.29 -13.89 -16.89
C SER A 344 7.12 -13.87 -17.88
N ALA A 345 6.55 -12.70 -18.17
CA ALA A 345 5.50 -12.56 -19.17
C ALA A 345 5.98 -12.85 -20.60
N LYS A 346 7.20 -12.44 -20.96
CA LYS A 346 7.82 -12.76 -22.26
C LYS A 346 8.07 -14.26 -22.41
N ASP A 347 8.66 -14.89 -21.39
CA ASP A 347 8.96 -16.32 -21.40
C ASP A 347 7.65 -17.14 -21.53
N LEU A 348 6.62 -16.76 -20.76
CA LEU A 348 5.31 -17.38 -20.83
C LEU A 348 4.64 -17.20 -22.20
N ARG A 349 4.77 -16.02 -22.82
CA ARG A 349 4.26 -15.76 -24.17
C ARG A 349 4.94 -16.67 -25.19
N GLN A 350 6.26 -16.84 -25.10
CA GLN A 350 7.02 -17.73 -25.98
C GLN A 350 6.57 -19.20 -25.86
N LEU A 351 6.32 -19.68 -24.63
CA LEU A 351 5.78 -21.02 -24.40
C LEU A 351 4.38 -21.20 -25.01
N VAL A 352 3.52 -20.18 -24.87
CA VAL A 352 2.17 -20.18 -25.46
C VAL A 352 2.22 -20.17 -26.99
N THR A 353 3.16 -19.43 -27.60
CA THR A 353 3.41 -19.52 -29.05
C THR A 353 3.87 -20.92 -29.46
N GLY A 354 4.68 -21.59 -28.64
CA GLY A 354 5.02 -23.01 -28.87
C GLY A 354 3.78 -23.91 -28.94
N LEU A 355 2.73 -23.60 -28.16
CA LEU A 355 1.48 -24.38 -28.11
C LEU A 355 0.66 -24.21 -29.40
N ASP A 356 0.93 -23.19 -30.22
CA ASP A 356 0.23 -23.00 -31.51
C ASP A 356 0.46 -24.17 -32.46
N SER A 357 1.64 -24.78 -32.41
CA SER A 357 1.95 -25.96 -33.23
C SER A 357 1.03 -27.14 -32.87
N ILE A 358 0.74 -27.33 -31.57
CA ILE A 358 -0.18 -28.38 -31.10
C ILE A 358 -1.60 -28.10 -31.58
N ARG A 359 -2.04 -26.85 -31.52
CA ARG A 359 -3.35 -26.42 -32.01
C ARG A 359 -3.52 -26.68 -33.51
N VAL A 360 -2.49 -26.38 -34.32
CA VAL A 360 -2.50 -26.65 -35.77
C VAL A 360 -2.57 -28.15 -36.04
N LEU A 361 -1.77 -28.96 -35.34
CA LEU A 361 -1.80 -30.43 -35.46
C LEU A 361 -3.17 -31.01 -35.10
N CYS A 362 -3.81 -30.51 -34.04
CA CYS A 362 -5.19 -30.89 -33.69
C CYS A 362 -6.18 -30.61 -34.82
N ARG A 363 -6.09 -29.45 -35.48
CA ARG A 363 -6.96 -29.09 -36.60
C ARG A 363 -6.73 -29.99 -37.82
N VAL A 364 -5.46 -30.30 -38.12
CA VAL A 364 -5.10 -31.20 -39.23
C VAL A 364 -5.69 -32.60 -38.99
N GLU A 365 -5.54 -33.14 -37.79
CA GLU A 365 -6.11 -34.45 -37.44
C GLU A 365 -7.65 -34.45 -37.43
N ALA A 366 -8.27 -33.37 -36.94
CA ALA A 366 -9.72 -33.22 -37.02
C ALA A 366 -10.21 -33.20 -38.49
N GLY A 367 -9.51 -32.50 -39.38
CA GLY A 367 -9.78 -32.50 -40.82
C GLY A 367 -9.66 -33.89 -41.44
N ARG A 368 -8.66 -34.69 -41.03
CA ARG A 368 -8.47 -36.08 -41.49
C ARG A 368 -9.61 -37.01 -41.04
N LEU A 369 -10.14 -36.80 -39.83
CA LEU A 369 -11.23 -37.60 -39.26
C LEU A 369 -12.63 -37.26 -39.84
N GLY A 370 -12.75 -36.14 -40.57
CA GLY A 370 -14.01 -35.73 -41.21
C GLY A 370 -15.18 -35.65 -40.22
N ALA A 371 -16.30 -36.30 -40.53
CA ALA A 371 -17.50 -36.29 -39.68
C ALA A 371 -17.28 -36.87 -38.26
N GLN A 372 -16.25 -37.70 -38.07
CA GLN A 372 -15.93 -38.29 -36.76
C GLN A 372 -15.24 -37.28 -35.80
N SER A 373 -14.81 -36.13 -36.31
CA SER A 373 -14.15 -35.06 -35.52
C SER A 373 -15.12 -34.15 -34.76
N ALA A 374 -16.45 -34.32 -34.91
CA ALA A 374 -17.44 -33.44 -34.29
C ALA A 374 -17.27 -33.31 -32.76
N SER A 375 -16.78 -34.36 -32.11
CA SER A 375 -16.47 -34.40 -30.66
C SER A 375 -15.16 -33.67 -30.28
N LEU A 376 -14.26 -33.41 -31.23
CA LEU A 376 -13.00 -32.68 -31.05
C LEU A 376 -13.13 -31.17 -31.25
N MET A 377 -14.09 -30.73 -32.07
CA MET A 377 -14.29 -29.31 -32.40
C MET A 377 -14.48 -28.41 -31.17
N PRO A 378 -15.24 -28.79 -30.11
CA PRO A 378 -15.34 -27.96 -28.90
C PRO A 378 -13.99 -27.75 -28.21
N VAL A 379 -13.14 -28.77 -28.21
CA VAL A 379 -11.81 -28.69 -27.59
C VAL A 379 -10.87 -27.80 -28.40
N ILE A 380 -10.91 -27.92 -29.73
CA ILE A 380 -10.13 -27.07 -30.64
C ILE A 380 -10.52 -25.60 -30.49
N ASN A 381 -11.82 -25.31 -30.46
CA ASN A 381 -12.32 -23.94 -30.26
C ASN A 381 -11.92 -23.39 -28.88
N GLN A 382 -11.96 -24.22 -27.84
CA GLN A 382 -11.51 -23.81 -26.51
C GLN A 382 -10.01 -23.48 -26.46
N LEU A 383 -9.18 -24.25 -27.18
CA LEU A 383 -7.75 -23.96 -27.36
C LEU A 383 -7.56 -22.63 -28.12
N ASP A 384 -8.29 -22.41 -29.21
CA ASP A 384 -8.21 -21.17 -30.00
C ASP A 384 -8.54 -19.93 -29.17
N THR A 385 -9.68 -19.96 -28.45
CA THR A 385 -10.09 -18.84 -27.60
C THR A 385 -9.05 -18.56 -26.52
N PHE A 386 -8.56 -19.60 -25.85
CA PHE A 386 -7.54 -19.45 -24.81
C PHE A 386 -6.27 -18.79 -25.34
N HIS A 387 -5.77 -19.21 -26.50
CA HIS A 387 -4.54 -18.66 -27.08
C HIS A 387 -4.66 -17.15 -27.34
N VAL A 388 -5.78 -16.73 -27.93
CA VAL A 388 -6.05 -15.30 -28.20
C VAL A 388 -6.17 -14.51 -26.90
N GLU A 389 -6.89 -15.05 -25.91
CA GLU A 389 -7.09 -14.38 -24.61
C GLU A 389 -5.77 -14.23 -23.84
N ILE A 390 -4.93 -15.27 -23.82
CA ILE A 390 -3.65 -15.26 -23.10
C ILE A 390 -2.64 -14.32 -23.76
N ASP A 391 -2.50 -14.35 -25.09
CA ASP A 391 -1.57 -13.46 -25.79
C ASP A 391 -1.89 -11.99 -25.50
N ALA A 392 -3.17 -11.62 -25.60
CA ALA A 392 -3.64 -10.28 -25.31
C ALA A 392 -3.45 -9.90 -23.82
N THR A 393 -3.68 -10.84 -22.89
CA THR A 393 -3.47 -10.61 -21.46
C THR A 393 -1.99 -10.38 -21.14
N LEU A 394 -1.09 -11.19 -21.69
CA LEU A 394 0.35 -11.05 -21.49
C LEU A 394 0.88 -9.73 -22.08
N GLU A 395 0.38 -9.32 -23.24
CA GLU A 395 0.72 -8.04 -23.85
C GLU A 395 0.29 -6.87 -22.95
N ARG A 396 -0.93 -6.91 -22.40
CA ARG A 396 -1.40 -5.89 -21.43
C ARG A 396 -0.55 -5.87 -20.16
N ILE A 397 -0.21 -7.03 -19.60
CA ILE A 397 0.69 -7.14 -18.43
C ILE A 397 2.05 -6.47 -18.73
N MET A 398 2.65 -6.75 -19.89
CA MET A 398 3.94 -6.16 -20.27
C MET A 398 3.85 -4.64 -20.45
N SER A 399 2.78 -4.13 -21.07
CA SER A 399 2.56 -2.70 -21.23
C SER A 399 2.39 -1.98 -19.89
N LEU A 400 1.58 -2.55 -18.99
CA LEU A 400 1.38 -2.04 -17.64
C LEU A 400 2.68 -2.06 -16.83
N ALA A 401 3.45 -3.15 -16.92
CA ALA A 401 4.73 -3.27 -16.24
C ALA A 401 5.73 -2.21 -16.70
N GLU A 402 5.82 -1.90 -17.99
CA GLU A 402 6.70 -0.83 -18.49
C GLU A 402 6.25 0.55 -18.01
N ARG A 403 4.92 0.81 -18.00
CA ARG A 403 4.38 2.06 -17.45
C ARG A 403 4.68 2.21 -15.95
N ILE A 404 4.49 1.14 -15.18
CA ILE A 404 4.82 1.08 -13.74
C ILE A 404 6.30 1.39 -13.54
N LYS A 405 7.18 0.76 -14.33
CA LYS A 405 8.61 0.97 -14.26
C LYS A 405 8.98 2.45 -14.46
N GLY A 406 8.44 3.10 -15.50
CA GLY A 406 8.68 4.53 -15.74
C GLY A 406 8.19 5.43 -14.60
N LEU A 407 7.03 5.13 -14.00
CA LEU A 407 6.53 5.86 -12.84
C LEU A 407 7.39 5.65 -11.58
N VAL A 408 7.91 4.45 -11.38
CA VAL A 408 8.82 4.12 -10.28
C VAL A 408 10.16 4.86 -10.47
N GLU A 409 10.73 4.86 -11.67
CA GLU A 409 11.95 5.64 -12.00
C GLU A 409 11.74 7.15 -11.77
N ALA A 410 10.58 7.69 -12.16
CA ALA A 410 10.23 9.09 -11.91
C ALA A 410 10.06 9.42 -10.42
N ALA A 411 9.66 8.44 -9.61
CA ALA A 411 9.54 8.56 -8.16
C ALA A 411 10.88 8.40 -7.41
N MET A 412 11.90 7.82 -8.03
CA MET A 412 13.20 7.61 -7.39
C MET A 412 13.97 8.93 -7.18
N PRO A 413 14.77 9.05 -6.11
CA PRO A 413 15.69 10.18 -5.95
C PRO A 413 16.70 10.23 -7.11
N ARG A 414 17.06 11.43 -7.59
CA ARG A 414 18.05 11.59 -8.68
C ARG A 414 19.42 10.97 -8.38
N THR A 415 19.77 10.80 -7.10
CA THR A 415 21.00 10.10 -6.66
C THR A 415 20.98 8.59 -6.93
N PHE A 416 19.80 7.97 -7.07
CA PHE A 416 19.65 6.55 -7.42
C PHE A 416 19.60 6.30 -8.94
N ASN A 417 19.24 7.30 -9.75
CA ASN A 417 19.20 7.15 -11.22
C ASN A 417 20.58 6.91 -11.84
N GLY A 418 21.67 7.26 -11.15
CA GLY A 418 23.04 6.96 -11.60
C GLY A 418 23.51 5.53 -11.29
N SER A 419 22.83 4.78 -10.42
CA SER A 419 23.26 3.47 -9.93
C SER A 419 22.39 2.29 -10.40
N LEU A 420 21.36 2.53 -11.21
CA LEU A 420 20.54 1.46 -11.83
C LEU A 420 21.29 0.66 -12.91
N HIS A 421 22.54 1.01 -13.21
CA HIS A 421 23.45 0.20 -14.04
C HIS A 421 24.33 -0.72 -13.17
N TYR A 422 23.84 -1.91 -12.80
CA TYR A 422 24.68 -3.10 -12.52
C TYR A 422 23.72 -4.30 -12.32
N HIS A 423 23.62 -5.31 -13.18
CA HIS A 423 24.64 -6.31 -13.49
C HIS A 423 24.51 -6.87 -14.92
N SER A 424 25.54 -6.68 -15.74
CA SER A 424 26.06 -7.73 -16.63
C SER A 424 27.42 -8.16 -16.06
N ALA A 425 27.41 -8.93 -14.99
CA ALA A 425 28.62 -9.49 -14.39
C ALA A 425 28.84 -10.92 -14.92
N THR A 426 29.52 -11.01 -16.05
CA THR A 426 30.35 -12.18 -16.42
C THR A 426 31.74 -11.64 -16.74
N GLY A 427 32.72 -11.92 -15.89
CA GLY A 427 34.11 -11.55 -16.19
C GLY A 427 35.07 -11.55 -15.00
N ALA A 428 35.81 -12.65 -14.87
CA ALA A 428 37.16 -12.79 -14.33
C ALA A 428 37.41 -12.56 -12.82
N LEU A 429 37.45 -13.70 -12.12
CA LEU A 429 38.40 -13.96 -11.05
C LEU A 429 39.84 -13.83 -11.58
N SER A 430 40.64 -12.97 -10.96
CA SER A 430 42.10 -13.10 -10.94
C SER A 430 42.66 -12.51 -9.64
N ARG A 431 42.88 -13.39 -8.65
CA ARG A 431 44.13 -13.57 -7.92
C ARG A 431 44.08 -14.85 -7.11
#